data_AF-A0A6P0K8N5-F1
#
_entry.id   AF-A0A6P0K8N5-F1
#
_cell.length_a   1.000
_cell.length_b   1.000
_cell.length_c   1.000
_cell.angle_alpha   90.00
_cell.angle_beta   90.00
_cell.angle_gamma   90.00
#
_symmetry.space_group_name_H-M   'P 1'
#
loop_
_entity.id
_entity.type
_entity.pdbx_description
1 polymer ?
#
loop_
_entity_poly.entity_id
_entity_poly.type
_entity_poly.pdbx_seq_one_letter_code
_entity_poly.pdbx_strand_id
1 'polypeptide(L)'
;MSQSTFDRTFAFIATVAVVIGIAAGFWVIGTPHRQRQITADKERIRDLERIAQRLYRQAEQTQNRGKVVELPEFLEERDLAIDQITNTPYEYRRQSSTTYELCANFDTDSATYRLKETPSQSSPEYWQHPQGRHCFEFNVLEEPPSLFRF
;
A
#
# COMPACT_ATOMS: atom_id res chain seq x y z
N MET A 1 55.48 10.10 -27.14
CA MET A 1 54.78 9.23 -26.18
C MET A 1 53.72 10.06 -25.45
N SER A 2 52.48 10.14 -25.93
CA SER A 2 51.40 10.74 -25.10
C SER A 2 49.95 10.45 -25.53
N GLN A 3 49.68 9.85 -26.70
CA GLN A 3 48.30 9.54 -27.10
C GLN A 3 47.66 8.49 -26.18
N SER A 4 48.33 7.36 -25.93
CA SER A 4 47.76 6.27 -25.13
C SER A 4 47.48 6.62 -23.66
N THR A 5 48.25 7.54 -23.07
CA THR A 5 48.03 8.01 -21.69
C THR A 5 46.88 9.02 -21.60
N PHE A 6 46.74 9.89 -22.60
CA PHE A 6 45.63 10.83 -22.68
C PHE A 6 44.29 10.08 -22.90
N ASP A 7 44.27 9.12 -23.82
CA ASP A 7 43.09 8.31 -24.11
C ASP A 7 42.63 7.51 -22.88
N ARG A 8 43.58 6.92 -22.12
CA ARG A 8 43.28 6.19 -20.88
C ARG A 8 42.75 7.11 -19.78
N THR A 9 43.29 8.33 -19.66
CA THR A 9 42.84 9.29 -18.66
C THR A 9 41.44 9.80 -18.98
N PHE A 10 41.18 10.12 -20.25
CA PHE A 10 39.85 10.53 -20.71
C PHE A 10 38.82 9.41 -20.53
N ALA A 11 39.14 8.17 -20.91
CA ALA A 11 38.25 7.03 -20.73
C ALA A 11 37.93 6.78 -19.25
N PHE A 12 38.91 6.93 -18.36
CA PHE A 12 38.70 6.81 -16.92
C PHE A 12 37.77 7.90 -16.39
N ILE A 13 38.02 9.17 -16.73
CA ILE A 13 37.17 10.30 -16.32
C ILE A 13 35.74 10.14 -16.84
N ALA A 14 35.57 9.77 -18.12
CA ALA A 14 34.26 9.53 -18.71
C ALA A 14 33.51 8.40 -18.00
N THR A 15 34.20 7.31 -17.67
CA THR A 15 33.61 6.18 -16.94
C THR A 15 33.16 6.60 -15.54
N VAL A 16 34.02 7.33 -14.81
CA VAL A 16 33.69 7.85 -13.48
C VAL A 16 32.48 8.81 -13.55
N ALA A 17 32.44 9.70 -14.53
CA ALA A 17 31.33 10.63 -14.73
C ALA A 17 30.01 9.89 -14.98
N VAL A 18 30.02 8.84 -15.81
CA VAL A 18 28.83 7.99 -16.06
C VAL A 18 28.38 7.27 -14.80
N VAL A 19 29.31 6.68 -14.02
CA VAL A 19 28.98 6.00 -12.76
C VAL A 19 28.36 6.96 -11.74
N ILE A 20 28.92 8.17 -11.61
CA ILE A 20 28.36 9.22 -10.74
C ILE A 20 26.97 9.63 -11.20
N GLY A 21 26.75 9.81 -12.50
CA GLY A 21 25.44 10.15 -13.06
C GLY A 21 24.39 9.07 -12.77
N ILE A 22 24.75 7.79 -12.91
CA ILE A 22 23.88 6.66 -12.58
C ILE A 22 23.57 6.62 -11.07
N ALA A 23 24.59 6.78 -10.21
CA ALA A 23 24.41 6.79 -8.76
C ALA A 23 23.52 7.95 -8.29
N ALA A 24 23.73 9.15 -8.85
CA ALA A 24 22.88 10.31 -8.58
C ALA A 24 21.44 10.09 -9.06
N GLY A 25 21.25 9.48 -10.24
CA GLY A 25 19.93 9.11 -10.74
C GLY A 25 19.17 8.18 -9.79
N PHE A 26 19.83 7.13 -9.28
CA PHE A 26 19.23 6.23 -8.29
C PHE A 26 18.99 6.90 -6.94
N TRP A 27 19.82 7.86 -6.54
CA TRP A 27 19.61 8.63 -5.31
C TRP A 27 18.35 9.50 -5.39
N VAL A 28 18.08 10.10 -6.55
CA VAL A 28 16.92 10.99 -6.77
C VAL A 28 15.62 10.21 -6.97
N ILE A 29 15.63 9.14 -7.77
CA ILE A 29 14.42 8.37 -8.11
C ILE A 29 14.07 7.36 -7.00
N GLY A 30 15.05 6.98 -6.18
CA GLY A 30 14.94 5.85 -5.26
C GLY A 30 15.40 4.54 -5.91
N THR A 31 15.78 3.58 -5.08
CA THR A 31 16.25 2.28 -5.57
C THR A 31 15.09 1.44 -6.12
N PRO A 32 15.33 0.57 -7.12
CA PRO A 32 14.31 -0.37 -7.61
C PRO A 32 13.64 -1.19 -6.49
N HIS A 33 14.38 -1.46 -5.41
CA HIS A 33 13.88 -2.12 -4.22
C HIS A 33 12.77 -1.30 -3.52
N ARG A 34 13.02 -0.01 -3.27
CA ARG A 34 12.03 0.87 -2.61
C ARG A 34 10.74 0.98 -3.42
N GLN A 35 10.84 1.07 -4.75
CA GLN A 35 9.66 1.15 -5.61
C GLN A 35 8.80 -0.13 -5.57
N ARG A 36 9.44 -1.30 -5.45
CA ARG A 36 8.73 -2.58 -5.27
C ARG A 36 7.99 -2.60 -3.94
N GLN A 37 8.61 -2.14 -2.85
CA GLN A 37 7.97 -2.04 -1.54
C GLN A 37 6.77 -1.08 -1.55
N ILE A 38 6.88 0.09 -2.18
CA ILE A 38 5.74 1.02 -2.34
C ILE A 38 4.61 0.38 -3.14
N THR A 39 4.94 -0.41 -4.16
CA THR A 39 3.93 -1.12 -4.97
C THR A 39 3.25 -2.22 -4.15
N ALA A 40 4.02 -2.92 -3.31
CA ALA A 40 3.50 -3.89 -2.34
C ALA A 40 2.48 -3.25 -1.40
N ASP A 41 2.85 -2.13 -0.77
CA ASP A 41 1.97 -1.41 0.16
C ASP A 41 0.67 -0.94 -0.50
N LYS A 42 0.73 -0.49 -1.76
CA LYS A 42 -0.48 -0.14 -2.53
C LYS A 42 -1.38 -1.34 -2.80
N GLU A 43 -0.81 -2.51 -3.05
CA GLU A 43 -1.60 -3.72 -3.25
C GLU A 43 -2.23 -4.19 -1.94
N ARG A 44 -1.52 -4.06 -0.81
CA ARG A 44 -2.09 -4.30 0.52
C ARG A 44 -3.29 -3.42 0.80
N ILE A 45 -3.18 -2.11 0.53
CA ILE A 45 -4.33 -1.20 0.67
C ILE A 45 -5.50 -1.63 -0.21
N ARG A 46 -5.26 -2.03 -1.46
CA ARG A 46 -6.33 -2.53 -2.35
C ARG A 46 -7.01 -3.78 -1.82
N ASP A 47 -6.25 -4.70 -1.22
CA ASP A 47 -6.82 -5.89 -0.61
C ASP A 47 -7.69 -5.51 0.59
N LEU A 48 -7.19 -4.63 1.48
CA LEU A 48 -7.96 -4.14 2.63
C LEU A 48 -9.24 -3.43 2.19
N GLU A 49 -9.16 -2.56 1.19
CA GLU A 49 -10.32 -1.89 0.58
C GLU A 49 -11.34 -2.90 0.04
N ARG A 50 -10.88 -3.93 -0.67
CA ARG A 50 -11.74 -5.01 -1.19
C ARG A 50 -12.43 -5.81 -0.08
N ILE A 51 -11.75 -6.06 1.03
CA ILE A 51 -12.35 -6.71 2.21
C ILE A 51 -13.40 -5.79 2.82
N ALA A 52 -13.06 -4.52 3.06
CA ALA A 52 -13.96 -3.55 3.67
C ALA A 52 -15.24 -3.35 2.83
N GLN A 53 -15.10 -3.22 1.51
CA GLN A 53 -16.23 -3.11 0.59
C GLN A 53 -17.12 -4.37 0.59
N ARG A 54 -16.55 -5.57 0.73
CA ARG A 54 -17.36 -6.81 0.85
C ARG A 54 -18.21 -6.79 2.12
N LEU A 55 -17.61 -6.44 3.26
CA LEU A 55 -18.31 -6.38 4.54
C LEU A 55 -19.41 -5.31 4.52
N TYR A 56 -19.11 -4.13 3.98
CA TYR A 56 -20.10 -3.05 3.79
C TYR A 56 -21.30 -3.53 2.95
N ARG A 57 -21.06 -4.12 1.76
CA ARG A 57 -22.16 -4.63 0.91
C ARG A 57 -22.98 -5.73 1.59
N GLN A 58 -22.35 -6.58 2.39
CA GLN A 58 -23.05 -7.62 3.14
C GLN A 58 -23.95 -7.02 4.24
N ALA A 59 -23.48 -5.99 4.95
CA ALA A 59 -24.27 -5.25 5.94
C ALA A 59 -25.44 -4.52 5.29
N GLU A 60 -25.20 -3.83 4.17
CA GLU A 60 -26.23 -3.13 3.40
C GLU A 60 -27.34 -4.09 2.96
N GLN A 61 -26.99 -5.26 2.43
CA GLN A 61 -27.96 -6.30 2.08
C GLN A 61 -28.75 -6.82 3.29
N THR A 62 -28.11 -6.91 4.46
CA THR A 62 -28.74 -7.36 5.71
C THR A 62 -29.75 -6.31 6.20
N GLN A 63 -29.38 -5.04 6.16
CA GLN A 63 -30.24 -3.91 6.49
C GLN A 63 -31.44 -3.80 5.54
N ASN A 64 -31.23 -3.98 4.24
CA ASN A 64 -32.30 -3.98 3.23
C ASN A 64 -33.31 -5.13 3.42
N ARG A 65 -32.93 -6.20 4.14
CA ARG A 65 -33.82 -7.30 4.54
C ARG A 65 -34.51 -7.06 5.89
N GLY A 66 -34.32 -5.90 6.51
CA GLY A 66 -34.87 -5.54 7.82
C GLY A 66 -34.26 -6.32 8.99
N LYS A 67 -33.07 -6.90 8.81
CA LYS A 67 -32.35 -7.63 9.86
C LYS A 67 -31.35 -6.73 10.56
N VAL A 68 -31.05 -7.05 11.82
CA VAL A 68 -29.98 -6.39 12.57
C VAL A 68 -28.64 -6.79 11.96
N VAL A 69 -27.81 -5.80 11.65
CA VAL A 69 -26.44 -6.01 11.18
C VAL A 69 -25.58 -6.41 12.37
N GLU A 70 -24.90 -7.55 12.26
CA GLU A 70 -23.92 -7.99 13.24
C GLU A 70 -22.71 -8.57 12.53
N LEU A 71 -21.54 -8.01 12.85
CA LEU A 71 -20.25 -8.51 12.37
C LEU A 71 -19.91 -9.86 13.00
N PRO A 72 -19.31 -10.78 12.22
CA PRO A 72 -18.84 -12.06 12.75
C PRO A 72 -17.68 -11.83 13.74
N GLU A 73 -17.55 -12.71 14.75
CA GLU A 73 -16.41 -12.63 15.68
C GLU A 73 -15.06 -12.89 14.98
N PHE A 74 -15.06 -13.77 13.97
CA PHE A 74 -13.89 -14.16 13.20
C PHE A 74 -14.25 -14.23 11.72
N LEU A 75 -13.31 -13.85 10.85
CA LEU A 75 -13.37 -14.15 9.42
C LEU A 75 -12.52 -15.37 9.13
N GLU A 76 -12.97 -16.24 8.23
CA GLU A 76 -12.13 -17.36 7.79
C GLU A 76 -10.91 -16.82 7.03
N GLU A 77 -9.77 -17.51 7.14
CA GLU A 77 -8.56 -17.17 6.37
C GLU A 77 -8.81 -17.14 4.85
N ARG A 78 -9.81 -17.88 4.37
CA ARG A 78 -10.23 -17.89 2.96
C ARG A 78 -10.97 -16.61 2.55
N ASP A 79 -11.66 -15.99 3.51
CA ASP A 79 -12.39 -14.75 3.31
C ASP A 79 -11.46 -13.53 3.39
N LEU A 80 -10.39 -13.68 4.18
CA LEU A 80 -9.26 -12.76 4.23
C LEU A 80 -8.42 -12.97 2.97
N ALA A 81 -8.17 -11.89 2.22
CA ALA A 81 -7.18 -11.96 1.16
C ALA A 81 -5.82 -12.33 1.77
N ILE A 82 -5.00 -13.06 1.03
CA ILE A 82 -3.61 -13.33 1.42
C ILE A 82 -2.76 -12.25 0.78
N ASP A 83 -1.90 -11.61 1.55
CA ASP A 83 -0.86 -10.75 0.99
C ASP A 83 0.04 -11.63 0.09
N GLN A 84 -0.04 -11.42 -1.22
CA GLN A 84 0.67 -12.24 -2.22
C GLN A 84 2.20 -12.11 -2.13
N ILE A 85 2.71 -11.14 -1.37
CA ILE A 85 4.14 -10.84 -1.24
C ILE A 85 4.70 -11.51 0.01
N THR A 86 3.99 -11.43 1.13
CA THR A 86 4.42 -12.04 2.40
C THR A 86 3.84 -13.44 2.62
N ASN A 87 2.83 -13.82 1.83
CA ASN A 87 2.01 -15.03 2.01
C ASN A 87 1.36 -15.12 3.40
N THR A 88 1.12 -13.99 4.06
CA THR A 88 0.41 -13.95 5.34
C THR A 88 -1.02 -13.42 5.14
N PRO A 89 -2.04 -14.02 5.79
CA PRO A 89 -3.39 -13.46 5.79
C PRO A 89 -3.43 -12.07 6.42
N TYR A 90 -4.29 -11.19 5.92
CA TYR A 90 -4.59 -9.93 6.63
C TYR A 90 -5.30 -10.22 7.96
N GLU A 91 -5.12 -9.33 8.94
CA GLU A 91 -5.76 -9.51 10.25
C GLU A 91 -7.11 -8.80 10.28
N TYR A 92 -8.10 -9.45 10.89
CA TYR A 92 -9.41 -8.88 11.19
C TYR A 92 -9.66 -8.89 12.70
N ARG A 93 -10.15 -7.77 13.24
CA ARG A 93 -10.56 -7.67 14.64
C ARG A 93 -11.89 -6.97 14.77
N ARG A 94 -12.92 -7.68 15.25
CA ARG A 94 -14.19 -7.08 15.65
C ARG A 94 -13.98 -6.21 16.89
N GLN A 95 -14.44 -4.96 16.84
CA GLN A 95 -14.43 -4.02 17.98
C GLN A 95 -15.83 -3.89 18.60
N SER A 96 -16.88 -3.93 17.77
CA SER A 96 -18.27 -3.86 18.20
C SER A 96 -19.18 -4.67 17.26
N SER A 97 -20.50 -4.54 17.35
CA SER A 97 -21.42 -5.15 16.38
C SER A 97 -21.28 -4.59 14.96
N THR A 98 -20.78 -3.35 14.82
CA THR A 98 -20.69 -2.66 13.52
C THR A 98 -19.29 -2.12 13.22
N THR A 99 -18.39 -2.09 14.19
CA THR A 99 -17.01 -1.58 14.04
C THR A 99 -16.00 -2.72 14.02
N TYR A 100 -15.02 -2.64 13.13
CA TYR A 100 -13.93 -3.60 13.01
C TYR A 100 -12.65 -2.93 12.55
N GLU A 101 -11.54 -3.63 12.75
CA GLU A 101 -10.25 -3.26 12.21
C GLU A 101 -9.76 -4.27 11.18
N LEU A 102 -9.05 -3.76 10.17
CA LEU A 102 -8.23 -4.55 9.26
C LEU A 102 -6.78 -4.11 9.37
N CYS A 103 -5.87 -5.06 9.60
CA CYS A 103 -4.45 -4.78 9.73
C CYS A 103 -3.61 -5.44 8.64
N ALA A 104 -2.56 -4.73 8.24
CA ALA A 104 -1.52 -5.23 7.35
C ALA A 104 -0.13 -4.79 7.86
N ASN A 105 0.92 -5.42 7.36
CA ASN A 105 2.30 -5.03 7.63
C ASN A 105 2.87 -4.31 6.41
N PHE A 106 3.16 -3.02 6.55
CA PHE A 106 3.64 -2.17 5.47
C PHE A 106 5.17 -2.08 5.44
N ASP A 107 5.73 -2.18 4.24
CA ASP A 107 7.19 -2.14 4.04
C ASP A 107 7.74 -0.71 4.10
N THR A 108 6.88 0.29 3.91
CA THR A 108 7.26 1.69 3.80
C THR A 108 6.35 2.60 4.61
N ASP A 109 6.87 3.79 4.94
CA ASP A 109 6.08 4.87 5.53
C ASP A 109 5.47 5.71 4.41
N SER A 110 4.15 5.75 4.35
CA SER A 110 3.39 6.51 3.35
C SER A 110 3.62 8.02 3.40
N ALA A 111 4.07 8.60 4.53
CA ALA A 111 4.44 10.01 4.59
C ALA A 111 5.68 10.32 3.72
N THR A 112 6.49 9.30 3.39
CA THR A 112 7.72 9.45 2.60
C THR A 112 7.50 9.41 1.09
N TYR A 113 6.32 9.00 0.62
CA TYR A 113 5.97 8.97 -0.80
C TYR A 113 4.53 9.41 -0.98
N ARG A 114 4.26 10.27 -1.96
CA ARG A 114 2.87 10.66 -2.23
C ARG A 114 2.08 9.43 -2.73
N LEU A 115 1.13 8.97 -1.93
CA LEU A 115 0.05 8.04 -2.32
C LEU A 115 -0.89 8.74 -3.34
N LYS A 116 -0.35 9.19 -4.49
CA LYS A 116 -1.02 9.94 -5.57
C LYS A 116 -1.91 11.13 -5.14
N GLU A 117 -1.45 12.33 -5.49
CA GLU A 117 -2.32 13.50 -5.69
C GLU A 117 -3.27 13.23 -6.88
N THR A 118 -4.41 12.58 -6.67
CA THR A 118 -5.54 12.72 -7.58
C THR A 118 -6.43 13.86 -7.07
N PRO A 119 -6.72 14.89 -7.88
CA PRO A 119 -7.51 16.07 -7.49
C PRO A 119 -9.01 15.75 -7.46
N SER A 120 -9.38 14.57 -6.99
CA SER A 120 -10.75 14.14 -6.79
C SER A 120 -10.92 13.82 -5.32
N GLN A 121 -11.93 14.44 -4.71
CA GLN A 121 -12.26 14.33 -3.30
C GLN A 121 -12.48 12.85 -2.91
N SER A 122 -11.48 12.18 -2.34
CA SER A 122 -11.66 11.00 -1.48
C SER A 122 -10.32 10.48 -0.92
N SER A 123 -10.10 10.74 0.38
CA SER A 123 -9.43 9.86 1.34
C SER A 123 -7.99 9.35 1.13
N PRO A 124 -7.05 10.00 0.39
CA PRO A 124 -5.66 9.56 0.41
C PRO A 124 -5.02 9.71 1.80
N GLU A 125 -5.57 10.59 2.63
CA GLU A 125 -5.15 10.77 4.03
C GLU A 125 -5.57 9.62 4.93
N TYR A 126 -6.75 9.03 4.70
CA TYR A 126 -7.23 7.91 5.52
C TYR A 126 -6.30 6.70 5.41
N TRP A 127 -5.78 6.43 4.20
CA TRP A 127 -4.92 5.29 3.94
C TRP A 127 -3.43 5.57 4.23
N GLN A 128 -3.12 6.65 4.93
CA GLN A 128 -1.77 6.88 5.43
C GLN A 128 -1.45 5.87 6.52
N HIS A 129 -0.29 5.24 6.37
CA HIS A 129 0.26 4.28 7.33
C HIS A 129 1.76 4.56 7.57
N PRO A 130 2.25 4.24 8.78
CA PRO A 130 3.68 4.13 9.03
C PRO A 130 4.24 2.86 8.39
N GLN A 131 5.57 2.72 8.41
CA GLN A 131 6.20 1.42 8.17
C GLN A 131 5.88 0.47 9.33
N GLY A 132 5.59 -0.79 9.01
CA GLY A 132 5.28 -1.84 9.97
C GLY A 132 3.78 -2.17 10.03
N ARG A 133 3.39 -2.89 11.09
CA ARG A 133 2.00 -3.28 11.33
C ARG A 133 1.13 -2.05 11.61
N HIS A 134 0.09 -1.84 10.80
CA HIS A 134 -0.89 -0.79 10.97
C HIS A 134 -2.31 -1.30 10.72
N CYS A 135 -3.28 -0.76 11.46
CA CYS A 135 -4.68 -1.17 11.44
C CYS A 135 -5.57 0.02 11.08
N PHE A 136 -6.50 -0.18 10.16
CA PHE A 136 -7.53 0.79 9.81
C PHE A 136 -8.85 0.39 10.43
N GLU A 137 -9.56 1.35 11.02
CA GLU A 137 -10.87 1.14 11.65
C GLU A 137 -12.00 1.50 10.69
N PHE A 138 -12.95 0.59 10.54
CA PHE A 138 -14.11 0.74 9.68
C PHE A 138 -15.40 0.56 10.46
N ASN A 139 -16.42 1.32 10.06
CA ASN A 139 -17.81 1.06 10.41
C ASN A 139 -18.49 0.37 9.23
N VAL A 140 -19.06 -0.81 9.43
CA VAL A 140 -19.71 -1.59 8.37
C VAL A 140 -20.98 -0.92 7.83
N LEU A 141 -21.51 0.09 8.53
CA LEU A 141 -22.67 0.87 8.11
C LEU A 141 -22.29 2.11 7.27
N GLU A 142 -21.00 2.42 7.18
CA GLU A 142 -20.47 3.56 6.42
C GLU A 142 -19.72 3.06 5.19
N GLU A 143 -19.84 3.78 4.08
CA GLU A 143 -19.11 3.41 2.87
C GLU A 143 -17.61 3.54 3.11
N PRO A 144 -16.81 2.47 2.88
CA PRO A 144 -15.40 2.51 3.17
C PRO A 144 -14.67 3.47 2.21
N PRO A 145 -13.66 4.21 2.69
CA PRO A 145 -12.90 5.13 1.86
C PRO A 145 -12.20 4.38 0.73
N SER A 146 -12.40 4.81 -0.51
CA SER A 146 -11.75 4.23 -1.69
C SER A 146 -10.51 5.01 -2.09
N LEU A 147 -9.40 4.30 -2.35
CA LEU A 147 -8.24 4.90 -3.02
C LEU A 147 -8.36 4.84 -4.54
N PHE A 148 -9.13 3.88 -5.05
CA PHE A 148 -9.26 3.63 -6.47
C PHE A 148 -10.73 3.76 -6.86
N ARG A 149 -11.07 4.84 -7.59
CA ARG A 149 -12.36 4.91 -8.28
C ARG A 149 -12.30 3.92 -9.45
N PHE A 150 -13.17 2.91 -9.43
CA PHE A 150 -13.42 2.02 -10.57
C PHE A 150 -14.63 2.52 -11.36
#